data_AF-A0A0N4TI21-F1
#
_entry.id   AF-A0A0N4TI21-F1
#
_cell.length_a   1.000
_cell.length_b   1.000
_cell.length_c   1.000
_cell.angle_alpha   90.00
_cell.angle_beta   90.00
_cell.angle_gamma   90.00
#
_symmetry.space_group_name_H-M   'P 1'
#
loop_
_entity.id
_entity.type
_entity.pdbx_description
1 polymer ?
#
loop_
_entity_poly.entity_id
_entity_poly.type
_entity_poly.pdbx_seq_one_letter_code
_entity_poly.pdbx_strand_id
1 'polypeptide(L)' 'MDDYRTVNGYSNMYWGWGGEDDDMGKRIMAQNLTIERPDVTTGRFTMLKHVKRKRIAPKLVHV' A
#
# COMPACT_ATOMS: atom_id res chain seq x y z
N MET A 1 -0.51 15.41 12.04
CA MET A 1 -1.71 15.74 11.22
C MET A 1 -1.39 16.77 10.16
N ASP A 2 -0.37 17.59 10.37
CA ASP A 2 -0.01 18.65 9.43
C ASP A 2 0.56 18.08 8.12
N ASP A 3 1.45 17.09 8.17
CA ASP A 3 1.96 16.40 6.97
C ASP A 3 0.84 15.81 6.10
N TYR A 4 -0.18 15.21 6.73
CA TYR A 4 -1.34 14.66 6.04
C TYR A 4 -2.16 15.74 5.31
N ARG A 5 -2.29 16.93 5.91
CA ARG A 5 -2.96 18.07 5.29
C ARG A 5 -2.10 18.68 4.18
N THR A 6 -0.78 18.72 4.35
CA THR A 6 0.18 19.23 3.36
C THR A 6 0.11 18.44 2.05
N VAL A 7 -0.05 17.11 2.12
CA VAL A 7 -0.22 16.27 0.92
C VAL A 7 -1.66 16.21 0.39
N ASN A 8 -2.58 16.96 1.00
CA ASN A 8 -4.03 16.93 0.70
C ASN A 8 -4.65 15.52 0.84
N GLY A 9 -4.18 14.74 1.84
CA GLY A 9 -4.65 13.39 2.11
C GLY A 9 -4.52 12.39 0.95
N TYR A 10 -5.25 11.27 1.06
CA TYR A 10 -5.29 10.21 0.04
C TYR A 10 -6.16 10.58 -1.17
N SER A 11 -5.89 9.93 -2.29
CA SER A 11 -6.65 10.10 -3.54
C SER A 11 -7.99 9.37 -3.49
N ASN A 12 -9.05 10.05 -3.95
CA ASN A 12 -10.40 9.47 -4.08
C ASN A 12 -10.65 8.77 -5.43
N MET A 13 -9.62 8.65 -6.29
CA MET A 13 -9.76 8.10 -7.64
C MET A 13 -9.58 6.57 -7.69
N TYR A 14 -9.11 5.94 -6.61
CA TYR A 14 -8.82 4.52 -6.56
C TYR A 14 -10.02 3.74 -6.03
N TRP A 15 -10.60 2.89 -6.88
CA TRP A 15 -11.71 2.01 -6.54
C TRP A 15 -11.29 0.56 -6.76
N GLY A 16 -11.09 -0.18 -5.66
CA GLY A 16 -10.57 -1.54 -5.69
C GLY A 16 -9.15 -1.63 -5.14
N TRP A 17 -8.38 -2.61 -5.60
CA TRP A 17 -7.04 -2.89 -5.09
C TRP A 17 -5.95 -2.35 -6.02
N GLY A 18 -5.07 -1.51 -5.48
CA GLY A 18 -3.77 -1.14 -6.04
C GLY A 18 -3.62 0.33 -6.41
N GLY A 19 -2.42 0.86 -6.17
CA GLY A 19 -1.94 2.16 -6.68
C GLY A 19 -2.23 3.38 -5.81
N GLU A 20 -3.07 3.25 -4.78
CA GLU A 20 -3.40 4.34 -3.84
C GLU A 20 -2.24 4.66 -2.89
N ASP A 21 -1.55 3.63 -2.41
CA ASP A 21 -0.33 3.71 -1.59
C ASP A 21 0.86 4.28 -2.38
N ASP A 22 1.03 3.86 -3.63
CA ASP A 22 2.04 4.43 -4.55
C ASP A 22 1.80 5.93 -4.82
N ASP A 23 0.54 6.35 -5.01
CA ASP A 23 0.16 7.75 -5.20
C ASP A 23 0.49 8.59 -3.95
N MET A 24 0.15 8.09 -2.77
CA MET A 24 0.51 8.74 -1.51
C MET A 24 2.02 8.92 -1.38
N GLY A 25 2.82 7.90 -1.71
CA GLY A 25 4.28 7.99 -1.72
C GLY A 25 4.79 9.12 -2.62
N LYS A 26 4.23 9.27 -3.82
CA LYS A 26 4.58 10.36 -4.75
C LYS A 26 4.20 11.74 -4.21
N ARG A 27 3.05 11.87 -3.56
CA ARG A 27 2.60 13.15 -2.95
C ARG A 27 3.53 13.59 -1.82
N ILE A 28 3.94 12.66 -0.97
CA ILE A 28 4.91 12.91 0.12
C ILE A 28 6.22 13.44 -0.48
N MET A 29 6.76 12.76 -1.50
CA MET A 29 7.98 13.20 -2.17
C MET A 29 7.82 14.57 -2.85
N ALA A 30 6.67 14.85 -3.46
CA ALA A 30 6.40 16.13 -4.11
C ALA A 30 6.32 17.33 -3.14
N GLN A 31 5.99 17.07 -1.88
CA GLN A 31 5.99 18.08 -0.80
C GLN A 31 7.34 18.20 -0.07
N ASN A 32 8.41 17.57 -0.61
CA ASN A 32 9.74 17.49 0.03
C ASN A 32 9.71 16.89 1.44
N LEU A 33 8.74 16.01 1.73
CA LEU A 33 8.68 15.27 2.98
C LEU A 33 9.49 13.98 2.86
N THR A 34 10.07 13.55 3.97
CA THR A 34 10.89 12.34 4.04
C THR A 34 10.09 11.16 4.57
N ILE A 35 10.18 10.01 3.90
CA ILE A 35 9.63 8.75 4.39
C ILE A 35 10.64 8.13 5.35
N GLU A 36 10.37 8.23 6.66
CA GLU A 36 11.17 7.54 7.68
C GLU A 36 10.85 6.04 7.69
N ARG A 37 11.90 5.21 7.74
CA ARG A 37 11.77 3.75 7.88
C ARG A 37 12.56 3.29 9.10
N PRO A 38 11.94 2.53 10.01
CA PRO A 38 12.64 2.00 11.18
C PRO A 38 13.70 0.97 10.77
N ASP A 39 14.64 0.71 11.68
CA ASP A 39 15.67 -0.29 11.48
C ASP A 39 15.09 -1.70 11.22
N VAL A 40 15.72 -2.46 10.33
CA VAL A 40 15.23 -3.77 9.85
C VAL A 40 15.20 -4.83 10.96
N THR A 41 15.97 -4.65 12.03
CA THR A 41 15.97 -5.57 13.18
C THR A 41 14.80 -5.33 14.12
N THR A 42 14.41 -4.06 14.33
CA THR A 42 13.36 -3.66 15.30
C THR A 42 11.99 -3.50 14.63
N GLY A 43 11.96 -2.99 13.38
CA GLY A 43 10.75 -2.73 12.59
C GLY A 43 10.14 -3.96 11.92
N ARG A 44 10.22 -5.14 12.55
CA ARG A 44 9.71 -6.39 11.98
C ARG A 44 8.22 -6.54 12.22
N PHE A 45 7.47 -6.86 11.18
CA PHE A 45 6.04 -7.13 11.23
C PHE A 45 5.74 -8.49 10.59
N THR A 46 4.63 -9.10 11.01
CA THR A 46 4.11 -10.33 10.40
C THR A 46 2.70 -10.09 9.90
N MET A 47 2.37 -10.70 8.77
CA MET A 47 1.03 -10.59 8.20
C MET A 47 0.05 -11.39 9.06
N LEU A 48 -1.12 -10.81 9.32
CA LEU A 48 -2.26 -11.59 9.83
C LEU A 48 -2.55 -12.74 8.86
N LYS A 49 -2.98 -13.89 9.40
CA LYS A 49 -3.27 -15.07 8.57
C LYS A 49 -4.40 -14.74 7.59
N HIS A 50 -4.08 -14.73 6.29
CA HIS A 50 -5.05 -14.51 5.24
C HIS A 50 -5.76 -15.82 4.91
N VAL A 51 -7.09 -15.84 5.02
CA VAL A 51 -7.90 -16.93 4.50
C VAL A 51 -7.86 -16.84 2.98
N LYS A 52 -7.19 -17.79 2.33
CA LYS A 52 -7.19 -17.88 0.87
C LYS A 52 -8.61 -18.07 0.38
N ARG A 53 -9.07 -17.19 -0.51
CA ARG A 53 -10.38 -17.34 -1.17
C ARG A 53 -10.39 -18.69 -1.90
N LYS A 54 -11.47 -19.47 -1.73
CA LYS A 54 -11.69 -20.67 -2.56
C LYS A 54 -11.73 -20.24 -4.02
N ARG A 55 -10.93 -20.91 -4.85
CA ARG A 55 -10.86 -20.64 -6.28
C ARG A 55 -12.20 -20.98 -6.90
N ILE A 56 -12.79 -20.03 -7.63
CA ILE A 56 -14.09 -20.22 -8.29
C ILE A 56 -13.91 -20.95 -9.63
N ALA A 57 -12.78 -20.72 -10.32
CA ALA A 57 -12.47 -21.35 -11.61
C ALA A 57 -11.47 -22.52 -11.48
N PRO A 58 -11.57 -23.58 -12.30
CA PRO A 58 -10.55 -24.61 -12.42
C PRO A 58 -9.23 -24.03 -12.95
N LYS A 59 -8.11 -24.65 -12.60
CA LYS A 59 -6.77 -24.21 -13.02
C LYS A 59 -6.64 -24.55 -14.51
N LEU A 60 -6.57 -23.56 -15.40
CA LEU A 60 -6.20 -23.82 -16.80
C LEU A 60 -4.77 -24.34 -16.80
N VAL A 61 -4.60 -25.58 -17.23
CA VAL A 61 -3.31 -26.18 -17.54
C VAL A 61 -3.07 -25.89 -19.02
N HIS A 62 -2.13 -25.00 -19.33
CA HIS A 62 -1.62 -24.88 -20.69
C HIS A 62 -0.54 -25.98 -20.82
N VAL A 63 -0.78 -26.93 -21.72
CA VAL A 63 0.20 -27.95 -22.15
C VAL A 63 1.06 -27.33 -23.24
#